data_AF-A0A7X2N098-F1
#
_entry.id   AF-A0A7X2N098-F1
#
_cell.length_a   1.000
_cell.length_b   1.000
_cell.length_c   1.000
_cell.angle_alpha   90.00
_cell.angle_beta   90.00
_cell.angle_gamma   90.00
#
_symmetry.space_group_name_H-M   'P 1'
#
loop_
_entity.id
_entity.type
_entity.pdbx_description
1 polymer ?
#
loop_
_entity_poly.entity_id
_entity_poly.type
_entity_poly.pdbx_seq_one_letter_code
_entity_poly.pdbx_strand_id
1 'polypeptide(L)'
;MSKMLLPSDVNAQDFDSIIVLTFGFPAVAVFYFLLIYSHCAFTMQYFGRTSDYSKLQIGLRFGICFALIYFIGMQEVMVEASPFKTWGIDFLIYQFVMGIGEALVAIIMCVVISSLTLKNSVHKKPWAIDANKALSTIFKGEE
;
A
#
# COMPACT_ATOMS: atom_id res chain seq x y z
N MET A 1 -31.58 7.15 -16.62
CA MET A 1 -30.42 6.25 -16.51
C MET A 1 -29.19 7.03 -16.95
N SER A 2 -28.40 7.45 -15.98
CA SER A 2 -27.15 8.19 -16.17
C SER A 2 -26.16 7.36 -16.97
N LYS A 3 -25.81 7.82 -18.18
CA LYS A 3 -24.61 7.38 -18.90
C LYS A 3 -23.41 7.75 -18.03
N MET A 4 -22.92 6.79 -17.27
CA MET A 4 -21.57 6.83 -16.75
C MET A 4 -20.67 6.70 -17.99
N LEU A 5 -20.29 7.83 -18.56
CA LEU A 5 -19.28 7.95 -19.61
C LEU A 5 -17.96 7.49 -18.98
N LEU A 6 -17.71 6.19 -19.00
CA LEU A 6 -16.37 5.66 -18.80
C LEU A 6 -15.48 6.24 -19.91
N PRO A 7 -14.34 6.87 -19.57
CA PRO A 7 -13.47 7.44 -20.57
C PRO A 7 -12.81 6.30 -21.36
N SER A 8 -13.14 6.26 -22.65
CA SER A 8 -12.68 5.32 -23.69
C SER A 8 -13.00 3.84 -23.46
N ASP A 9 -13.57 3.21 -24.50
CA ASP A 9 -13.39 1.77 -24.70
C ASP A 9 -11.91 1.46 -24.59
N VAL A 10 -11.53 0.59 -23.66
CA VAL A 10 -10.16 0.09 -23.54
C VAL A 10 -9.86 -0.71 -24.80
N ASN A 11 -9.29 -0.05 -25.81
CA ASN A 11 -8.97 -0.68 -27.07
C ASN A 11 -7.69 -1.48 -26.88
N ALA A 12 -7.80 -2.82 -26.88
CA ALA A 12 -6.66 -3.71 -26.69
C ALA A 12 -5.54 -3.50 -27.73
N GLN A 13 -5.86 -2.82 -28.83
CA GLN A 13 -4.95 -2.47 -29.92
C GLN A 13 -3.95 -1.36 -29.58
N ASP A 14 -4.15 -0.59 -28.51
CA ASP A 14 -3.21 0.47 -28.11
C ASP A 14 -2.07 -0.06 -27.18
N PHE A 15 -2.11 -1.34 -26.80
CA PHE A 15 -1.09 -1.96 -25.94
C PHE A 15 0.03 -2.63 -26.75
N ASP A 16 0.86 -1.82 -27.41
CA ASP A 16 1.89 -2.27 -28.36
C ASP A 16 3.19 -2.78 -27.71
N SER A 17 3.21 -2.97 -26.40
CA SER A 17 4.40 -3.50 -25.72
C SER A 17 4.64 -4.95 -26.16
N ILE A 18 5.88 -5.26 -26.56
CA ILE A 18 6.31 -6.62 -26.97
C ILE A 18 5.87 -7.68 -25.95
N ILE A 19 5.91 -7.35 -24.66
CA ILE A 19 5.53 -8.26 -23.58
C ILE A 19 4.02 -8.49 -23.57
N VAL A 20 3.21 -7.45 -23.79
CA VAL A 20 1.75 -7.56 -23.88
C VAL A 20 1.32 -8.29 -25.16
N LEU A 21 2.00 -8.05 -26.27
CA LEU A 21 1.75 -8.77 -27.53
C LEU A 21 2.12 -10.26 -27.43
N THR A 22 3.16 -10.60 -26.65
CA THR A 22 3.64 -11.98 -26.50
C THR A 22 2.81 -12.79 -25.49
N PHE A 23 2.47 -12.19 -24.34
CA PHE A 23 1.83 -12.91 -23.22
C PHE A 23 0.37 -12.53 -22.98
N GLY A 24 -0.12 -11.47 -23.63
CA GLY A 24 -1.45 -10.91 -23.40
C GLY A 24 -1.50 -9.97 -22.19
N PHE A 25 -2.35 -8.94 -22.29
CA PHE A 25 -2.51 -7.93 -21.24
C PHE A 25 -2.83 -8.51 -19.85
N PRO A 26 -3.75 -9.49 -19.69
CA PRO A 26 -4.07 -10.03 -18.37
C PRO A 26 -2.88 -10.68 -17.67
N ALA A 27 -2.02 -11.39 -18.41
CA ALA A 27 -0.85 -12.05 -17.84
C ALA A 27 0.19 -11.03 -17.33
N VAL A 28 0.43 -9.98 -18.12
CA VAL A 28 1.35 -8.89 -17.75
C VAL A 28 0.82 -8.12 -16.55
N ALA A 29 -0.48 -7.84 -16.51
CA ALA A 29 -1.12 -7.16 -15.38
C ALA A 29 -0.99 -7.98 -14.08
N VAL A 30 -1.28 -9.30 -14.13
CA VAL A 30 -1.10 -10.18 -12.96
C VAL A 30 0.36 -10.21 -12.50
N PHE A 31 1.32 -10.31 -13.43
CA PHE A 31 2.73 -10.31 -13.09
C PHE A 31 3.16 -9.00 -12.40
N TYR A 32 2.68 -7.86 -12.89
CA TYR A 32 2.91 -6.56 -12.28
C TYR A 32 2.37 -6.49 -10.84
N PHE A 33 1.13 -6.92 -10.62
CA PHE A 33 0.55 -6.99 -9.27
C PHE A 33 1.33 -7.93 -8.35
N LEU A 34 1.78 -9.09 -8.84
CA LEU A 34 2.59 -10.01 -8.05
C LEU A 34 3.92 -9.39 -7.61
N LEU A 35 4.61 -8.66 -8.49
CA LEU A 35 5.85 -7.96 -8.13
C LEU A 35 5.60 -6.90 -7.05
N ILE A 36 4.58 -6.08 -7.24
CA ILE A 36 4.16 -5.05 -6.30
C ILE A 36 3.83 -5.64 -4.93
N TYR A 37 3.01 -6.68 -4.90
CA TYR A 37 2.59 -7.30 -3.66
C TYR A 37 3.73 -8.00 -2.96
N SER A 38 4.63 -8.64 -3.71
CA SER A 38 5.86 -9.23 -3.17
C SER A 38 6.76 -8.18 -2.55
N HIS A 39 6.95 -7.03 -3.21
CA HIS A 39 7.73 -5.91 -2.68
C HIS A 39 7.13 -5.35 -1.38
N CYS A 40 5.81 -5.16 -1.34
CA CYS A 40 5.09 -4.71 -0.15
C CYS A 40 5.25 -5.71 1.00
N ALA A 41 5.06 -7.00 0.71
CA ALA A 41 5.19 -8.07 1.70
C ALA A 41 6.61 -8.16 2.26
N PHE A 42 7.62 -8.14 1.38
CA PHE A 42 9.03 -8.24 1.77
C PHE A 42 9.45 -7.06 2.65
N THR A 43 9.16 -5.83 2.21
CA THR A 43 9.48 -4.61 2.96
C THR A 43 8.85 -4.64 4.35
N MET A 44 7.56 -4.99 4.44
CA MET A 44 6.87 -5.02 5.72
C MET A 44 7.33 -6.17 6.62
N GLN A 45 7.69 -7.33 6.07
CA GLN A 45 8.28 -8.41 6.87
C GLN A 45 9.66 -8.03 7.41
N TYR A 46 10.48 -7.38 6.59
CA TYR A 46 11.83 -6.98 6.96
C TYR A 46 11.82 -5.92 8.07
N PHE A 47 11.08 -4.82 7.87
CA PHE A 47 11.04 -3.71 8.84
C PHE A 47 10.00 -3.92 9.96
N GLY A 48 8.92 -4.64 9.70
CA GLY A 48 7.88 -4.89 10.71
C GLY A 48 8.33 -5.85 11.82
N ARG A 49 9.30 -6.73 11.53
CA ARG A 49 9.87 -7.66 12.54
C ARG A 49 10.75 -6.97 13.57
N THR A 50 11.35 -5.84 13.22
CA THR A 50 12.22 -5.06 14.12
C THR A 50 11.46 -3.97 14.87
N SER A 51 10.13 -3.90 14.69
CA SER A 51 9.30 -2.83 15.22
C SER A 51 8.53 -3.24 16.48
N ASP A 52 8.49 -2.33 17.46
CA ASP A 52 7.73 -2.49 18.72
C ASP A 52 6.24 -2.11 18.59
N TYR A 53 5.79 -1.73 17.40
CA TYR A 53 4.39 -1.38 17.14
C TYR A 53 3.48 -2.62 17.05
N SER A 54 2.20 -2.41 17.31
CA SER A 54 1.19 -3.46 17.12
C SER A 54 1.04 -3.81 15.63
N LYS A 55 0.65 -5.04 15.32
CA LYS A 55 0.47 -5.53 13.94
C LYS A 55 -0.42 -4.61 13.09
N LEU A 56 -1.51 -4.12 13.68
CA LEU A 56 -2.45 -3.23 13.02
C LEU A 56 -1.80 -1.87 12.69
N GLN A 57 -1.04 -1.30 13.62
CA GLN A 57 -0.32 -0.05 13.40
C GLN A 57 0.76 -0.20 12.33
N ILE A 58 1.48 -1.32 12.31
CA ILE A 58 2.49 -1.60 11.28
C ILE A 58 1.80 -1.70 9.92
N GLY A 59 0.76 -2.53 9.79
CA GLY A 59 0.02 -2.72 8.55
C GLY A 59 -0.60 -1.42 8.02
N LEU A 60 -1.19 -0.61 8.90
CA LEU A 60 -1.81 0.66 8.51
C LEU A 60 -0.77 1.71 8.10
N ARG A 61 0.36 1.81 8.81
CA ARG A 61 1.44 2.76 8.47
C ARG A 61 2.08 2.41 7.13
N PHE A 62 2.49 1.15 6.95
CA PHE A 62 3.05 0.72 5.67
C PHE A 62 2.02 0.80 4.54
N GLY A 63 0.77 0.43 4.81
CA GLY A 63 -0.33 0.55 3.86
C GLY A 63 -0.53 1.98 3.36
N ILE A 64 -0.53 2.98 4.26
CA ILE A 64 -0.62 4.40 3.89
C ILE A 64 0.60 4.83 3.07
N CYS A 65 1.82 4.44 3.46
CA CYS A 65 3.02 4.77 2.70
C CYS A 65 2.95 4.23 1.27
N PHE A 66 2.60 2.94 1.10
CA PHE A 66 2.47 2.34 -0.23
C PHE A 66 1.32 2.96 -1.02
N ALA A 67 0.17 3.22 -0.39
CA ALA A 67 -0.95 3.92 -1.02
C ALA A 67 -0.52 5.28 -1.58
N LEU A 68 0.24 6.08 -0.82
CA LEU A 68 0.74 7.37 -1.28
C LEU A 68 1.74 7.24 -2.44
N ILE A 69 2.65 6.26 -2.38
CA ILE A 69 3.60 5.98 -3.47
C ILE A 69 2.84 5.60 -4.75
N TYR A 70 1.84 4.72 -4.66
CA TYR A 70 1.00 4.36 -5.81
C TYR A 70 0.24 5.57 -6.34
N PHE A 71 -0.34 6.37 -5.45
CA PHE A 71 -1.09 7.54 -5.84
C PHE A 71 -0.23 8.54 -6.60
N ILE A 72 0.99 8.81 -6.11
CA ILE A 72 1.92 9.73 -6.76
C ILE A 72 2.46 9.14 -8.07
N GLY A 73 2.86 7.87 -8.06
CA GLY A 73 3.40 7.21 -9.26
C GLY A 73 2.39 7.12 -10.40
N MET A 74 1.11 6.89 -10.09
CA MET A 74 0.02 6.95 -11.06
C MET A 74 -0.07 8.34 -11.71
N GLN A 75 0.08 9.42 -10.93
CA GLN A 75 0.01 10.78 -11.47
C GLN A 75 1.22 11.14 -12.32
N GLU A 76 2.42 10.63 -12.01
CA GLU A 76 3.62 10.84 -12.82
C GLU A 76 3.47 10.25 -14.23
N VAL A 77 3.05 8.98 -14.31
CA VAL A 77 2.81 8.28 -15.60
C VAL A 77 1.68 8.95 -16.39
N MET A 78 0.65 9.46 -15.70
CA MET A 78 -0.50 10.10 -16.33
C MET A 78 -0.16 11.41 -17.03
N VAL A 79 0.76 12.22 -16.49
CA VAL A 79 1.12 13.50 -17.11
C VAL A 79 1.75 13.28 -18.48
N GLU A 80 2.51 12.19 -18.65
CA GLU A 80 3.23 11.91 -19.88
C GLU A 80 2.40 11.13 -20.91
N ALA A 81 1.55 10.20 -20.46
CA ALA A 81 0.82 9.27 -21.34
C ALA A 81 -0.64 9.69 -21.66
N SER A 82 -1.18 10.73 -21.01
CA SER A 82 -2.61 11.05 -21.09
C SER A 82 -2.99 11.85 -22.34
N PRO A 83 -4.16 11.55 -22.97
CA PRO A 83 -4.83 12.44 -23.90
C PRO A 83 -5.49 13.63 -23.16
N PHE A 84 -4.71 14.36 -22.36
CA PHE A 84 -5.17 15.51 -21.55
C PHE A 84 -5.86 16.57 -22.42
N LYS A 85 -5.41 16.70 -23.66
CA LYS A 85 -5.96 17.60 -24.67
C LYS A 85 -7.40 17.22 -25.10
N THR A 86 -7.77 15.95 -24.95
CA THR A 86 -9.05 15.40 -25.42
C THR A 86 -10.05 15.23 -24.27
N TRP A 87 -9.60 14.80 -23.08
CA TRP A 87 -10.46 14.46 -21.96
C TRP A 87 -10.34 15.38 -20.73
N GLY A 88 -9.34 16.27 -20.69
CA GLY A 88 -9.22 17.32 -19.69
C GLY A 88 -9.35 16.85 -18.24
N ILE A 89 -10.16 17.58 -17.45
CA ILE A 89 -10.37 17.34 -16.01
C ILE A 89 -11.11 16.02 -15.72
N ASP A 90 -11.98 15.55 -16.62
CA ASP A 90 -12.75 14.33 -16.40
C ASP A 90 -11.85 13.09 -16.31
N PHE A 91 -10.76 13.08 -17.08
CA PHE A 91 -9.73 12.05 -17.00
C PHE A 91 -8.97 12.09 -15.67
N LEU A 92 -8.69 13.29 -15.14
CA LEU A 92 -8.05 13.45 -13.83
C LEU A 92 -8.96 12.92 -12.71
N ILE A 93 -10.27 13.17 -12.78
CA ILE A 93 -11.24 12.66 -11.80
C ILE A 93 -11.32 11.13 -11.88
N TYR A 94 -11.39 10.58 -13.09
CA TYR A 94 -11.40 9.13 -13.30
C TYR A 94 -10.15 8.47 -12.70
N GLN A 95 -8.96 8.98 -13.01
CA GLN A 95 -7.73 8.45 -12.47
C GLN A 95 -7.64 8.58 -10.96
N PHE A 96 -8.11 9.70 -10.40
CA PHE A 96 -8.15 9.93 -8.97
C PHE A 96 -9.01 8.86 -8.27
N VAL A 97 -10.20 8.56 -8.81
CA VAL A 97 -11.09 7.53 -8.26
C VAL A 97 -10.48 6.13 -8.39
N MET A 98 -9.89 5.80 -9.54
CA MET A 98 -9.18 4.54 -9.75
C MET A 98 -8.01 4.39 -8.78
N GLY A 99 -7.22 5.45 -8.59
CA GLY A 99 -6.11 5.50 -7.64
C GLY A 99 -6.55 5.31 -6.19
N ILE A 100 -7.72 5.84 -5.79
CA ILE A 100 -8.29 5.57 -4.45
C ILE A 100 -8.61 4.09 -4.29
N GLY A 101 -9.18 3.46 -5.33
CA GLY A 101 -9.47 2.02 -5.34
C GLY A 101 -8.22 1.19 -5.09
N GLU A 102 -7.15 1.46 -5.83
CA GLU A 102 -5.87 0.74 -5.68
C GLU A 102 -5.20 1.01 -4.32
N ALA A 103 -5.24 2.26 -3.85
CA ALA A 103 -4.75 2.64 -2.53
C ALA A 103 -5.44 1.85 -1.40
N LEU A 104 -6.77 1.69 -1.47
CA LEU A 104 -7.53 0.91 -0.50
C LEU A 104 -7.12 -0.57 -0.52
N VAL A 105 -6.96 -1.16 -1.71
CA VAL A 105 -6.50 -2.55 -1.85
C VAL A 105 -5.11 -2.72 -1.23
N ALA A 106 -4.19 -1.78 -1.47
CA ALA A 106 -2.84 -1.82 -0.89
C ALA A 106 -2.87 -1.75 0.65
N ILE A 107 -3.71 -0.89 1.23
CA ILE A 107 -3.87 -0.79 2.70
C ILE A 107 -4.40 -2.09 3.28
N ILE A 108 -5.48 -2.63 2.71
CA ILE A 108 -6.09 -3.88 3.17
C ILE A 108 -5.07 -5.01 3.09
N MET A 109 -4.33 -5.12 1.98
CA MET A 109 -3.32 -6.16 1.83
C MET A 109 -2.21 -6.03 2.87
N CYS A 110 -1.72 -4.82 3.15
CA CYS A 110 -0.72 -4.60 4.19
C CYS A 110 -1.23 -4.99 5.58
N VAL A 111 -2.50 -4.69 5.91
CA VAL A 111 -3.11 -5.11 7.18
C VAL A 111 -3.23 -6.64 7.27
N VAL A 112 -3.62 -7.32 6.19
CA VAL A 112 -3.73 -8.78 6.16
C VAL A 112 -2.35 -9.42 6.34
N ILE A 113 -1.35 -8.96 5.58
CA ILE A 113 0.01 -9.52 5.66
C ILE A 113 0.63 -9.26 7.03
N SER A 114 0.41 -8.07 7.62
CA SER A 114 0.95 -7.75 8.95
C SER A 114 0.31 -8.63 10.03
N SER A 115 -1.00 -8.89 9.89
CA SER A 115 -1.76 -9.73 10.82
C SER A 115 -1.27 -11.18 10.78
N LEU A 116 -1.04 -11.72 9.57
CA LEU A 116 -0.62 -13.11 9.36
C LEU A 116 0.86 -13.34 9.65
N THR A 117 1.74 -12.40 9.31
CA THR A 117 3.19 -12.68 9.23
C THR A 117 3.98 -12.19 10.43
N LEU A 118 3.53 -11.13 11.10
CA LEU A 118 4.24 -10.58 12.27
C LEU A 118 3.81 -11.32 13.54
N LYS A 119 4.65 -11.31 14.58
CA LYS A 119 4.26 -11.79 15.91
C LYS A 119 3.56 -10.67 16.67
N ASN A 120 2.67 -11.01 17.60
CA ASN A 120 2.07 -10.00 18.46
C ASN A 120 3.14 -9.50 19.43
N SER A 121 3.72 -8.34 19.13
CA SER A 121 4.53 -7.59 20.09
C SER A 121 3.57 -7.04 21.15
N VAL A 122 3.61 -7.60 22.36
CA VAL A 122 2.88 -7.03 23.51
C VAL A 122 3.47 -5.65 23.72
N HIS A 123 2.66 -4.62 23.50
CA HIS A 123 3.02 -3.24 23.67
C HIS A 123 3.31 -2.99 25.16
N LYS A 124 4.53 -3.28 25.62
CA LYS A 124 4.97 -2.85 26.94
C LYS A 124 5.14 -1.35 26.83
N LYS A 125 4.14 -0.60 27.33
CA LYS A 125 4.25 0.85 27.40
C LYS A 125 5.55 1.17 28.16
N PRO A 126 6.44 2.03 27.63
CA PRO A 126 7.74 2.29 28.24
C PRO A 126 7.62 2.76 29.70
N TRP A 127 6.58 3.54 30.03
CA TRP A 127 6.31 3.98 31.41
C TRP A 127 6.04 2.83 32.39
N ALA A 128 5.51 1.70 31.92
CA ALA A 128 5.22 0.55 32.79
C ALA A 128 6.50 -0.21 33.17
N ILE A 129 7.55 -0.11 32.34
CA ILE A 129 8.88 -0.66 32.65
C ILE A 129 9.60 0.28 33.62
N ASP A 130 9.54 1.60 33.37
CA ASP A 130 10.19 2.59 34.23
C ASP A 130 9.55 2.66 35.62
N ALA A 131 8.22 2.59 35.73
CA ALA A 131 7.53 2.55 37.02
C ALA A 131 7.86 1.30 37.83
N ASN A 132 7.97 0.14 37.17
CA ASN A 132 8.27 -1.12 37.84
C ASN A 132 9.75 -1.18 38.28
N LYS A 133 10.64 -0.60 37.46
CA LYS A 133 12.06 -0.42 37.81
C LYS A 133 12.20 0.54 39.00
N ALA A 134 11.53 1.68 38.98
CA ALA A 134 11.53 2.65 40.08
C ALA A 134 10.97 2.05 41.38
N LEU A 135 9.85 1.32 41.33
CA LEU A 135 9.29 0.61 42.47
C LEU A 135 10.25 -0.44 43.04
N SER A 136 10.90 -1.23 42.17
CA SER A 136 11.86 -2.24 42.62
C SER A 136 13.12 -1.66 43.27
N THR A 137 13.50 -0.42 42.93
CA THR A 137 14.62 0.29 43.57
C THR A 137 14.22 0.85 44.93
N ILE A 138 12.98 1.33 45.09
CA ILE A 138 12.45 1.81 46.36
C ILE A 138 12.35 0.66 47.37
N PHE A 139 11.80 -0.50 46.97
CA PHE A 139 11.65 -1.66 47.85
C PHE A 139 12.96 -2.41 48.15
N LYS A 140 14.04 -2.17 47.41
CA LYS A 140 15.38 -2.75 47.69
C LYS A 140 16.28 -1.86 48.55
N GLY A 141 15.87 -0.63 48.84
CA GLY A 141 16.63 0.32 49.66
C GLY A 141 16.29 0.29 51.16
N GLU A 142 15.47 -0.66 51.61
CA GLU A 142 15.01 -0.83 53.00
C GLU A 142 15.65 -2.07 53.69
N GLU A 143 16.92 -2.37 53.41
CA GLU A 143 17.72 -3.32 54.22
C GLU A 143 18.99 -2.67 54.77
#